data_AF-A0A0M8YR31-F1
#
_entry.id   AF-A0A0M8YR31-F1
#
_cell.length_a   1.000
_cell.length_b   1.000
_cell.length_c   1.000
_cell.angle_alpha   90.00
_cell.angle_beta   90.00
_cell.angle_gamma   90.00
#
_symmetry.space_group_name_H-M   'P 1'
#
loop_
_entity.id
_entity.type
_entity.pdbx_description
1 polymer ?
#
loop_
_entity_poly.entity_id
_entity_poly.type
_entity_poly.pdbx_seq_one_letter_code
_entity_poly.pdbx_strand_id
1 'polypeptide(L)'
;MGEVAAVVSAITAVAGLLLAVFGVPLVGGSSPLGRGVAADGTSTTESVAAPSASASPSVSVSASASASASGAANGPDSGSGSASDSDSGSGSGSGAASASASASASSCSPSLPEDWRRVKEAALTACFGRPGGWSEVPASEVQSTWRSPDGEYDLSVKRDRSYGSTPQAASAGQLAWYRDSAESSMADLEVTTHTTRQNGRDALWVEIDYHWVKQSEPRKRLEVFVAGRAGYVYQLLVDTSATAHRLAEQTRLFATARKSLLIDVTAT
;
A
#
# COMPACT_ATOMS: atom_id res chain seq x y z
N MET A 1 -48.97 6.38 3.65
CA MET A 1 -47.73 5.56 3.58
C MET A 1 -47.02 5.81 2.25
N GLY A 2 -46.44 7.00 2.05
CA GLY A 2 -45.81 7.37 0.77
C GLY A 2 -44.60 8.31 0.88
N GLU A 3 -44.34 8.91 2.04
CA GLU A 3 -43.26 9.89 2.20
C GLU A 3 -41.93 9.29 2.71
N VAL A 4 -41.93 8.12 3.33
CA VAL A 4 -40.69 7.54 3.89
C VAL A 4 -39.82 6.86 2.82
N ALA A 5 -40.41 6.48 1.68
CA ALA A 5 -39.67 5.84 0.58
C ALA A 5 -38.87 6.85 -0.27
N ALA A 6 -39.28 8.12 -0.32
CA ALA A 6 -38.60 9.14 -1.13
C ALA A 6 -37.30 9.64 -0.49
N VAL A 7 -37.22 9.70 0.84
CA VAL A 7 -36.04 10.22 1.55
C VAL A 7 -34.87 9.24 1.51
N VAL A 8 -35.14 7.93 1.54
CA VAL A 8 -34.09 6.90 1.44
C VAL A 8 -33.50 6.85 0.02
N SER A 9 -34.28 7.18 -1.01
CA SER A 9 -33.83 7.17 -2.41
C SER A 9 -32.98 8.39 -2.79
N ALA A 10 -33.11 9.53 -2.09
CA ALA A 10 -32.32 10.72 -2.38
C ALA A 10 -30.89 10.64 -1.81
N ILE A 11 -30.70 9.95 -0.69
CA ILE A 11 -29.38 9.85 -0.02
C ILE A 11 -28.44 8.90 -0.79
N THR A 12 -28.96 7.82 -1.37
CA THR A 12 -28.15 6.90 -2.18
C THR A 12 -27.66 7.51 -3.50
N ALA A 13 -28.44 8.42 -4.08
CA ALA A 13 -28.06 9.12 -5.31
C ALA A 13 -26.93 10.15 -5.09
N VAL A 14 -26.88 10.80 -3.93
CA VAL A 14 -25.81 11.78 -3.60
C VAL A 14 -24.48 11.08 -3.29
N ALA A 15 -24.51 9.92 -2.63
CA ALA A 15 -23.29 9.12 -2.40
C ALA A 15 -22.72 8.50 -3.70
N GLY A 16 -23.60 8.08 -4.63
CA GLY A 16 -23.19 7.59 -5.95
C GLY A 16 -22.60 8.67 -6.87
N LEU A 17 -23.14 9.90 -6.80
CA LEU A 17 -22.65 11.02 -7.61
C LEU A 17 -21.30 11.55 -7.12
N LEU A 18 -21.04 11.55 -5.80
CA LEU A 18 -19.74 11.95 -5.26
C LEU A 18 -18.62 11.00 -5.68
N LEU A 19 -18.85 9.69 -5.73
CA LEU A 19 -17.85 8.74 -6.23
C LEU A 19 -17.59 8.84 -7.76
N ALA A 20 -18.54 9.38 -8.53
CA ALA A 20 -18.37 9.60 -9.96
C ALA A 20 -17.67 10.94 -10.31
N VAL A 21 -17.70 11.94 -9.41
CA VAL A 21 -17.06 13.25 -9.61
C VAL A 21 -15.60 13.27 -9.15
N PHE A 22 -15.20 12.40 -8.21
CA PHE A 22 -13.80 12.28 -7.75
C PHE A 22 -13.00 11.16 -8.44
N GLY A 23 -13.48 10.71 -9.60
CA GLY A 23 -12.80 9.73 -10.43
C GLY A 23 -11.74 10.35 -11.34
N VAL A 24 -10.47 10.08 -11.00
CA VAL A 24 -9.30 10.00 -11.91
C VAL A 24 -8.68 11.34 -12.38
N PRO A 25 -7.45 11.70 -11.94
CA PRO A 25 -6.58 12.49 -12.79
C PRO A 25 -5.97 11.57 -13.85
N LEU A 26 -6.51 11.63 -15.07
CA LEU A 26 -5.83 11.17 -16.29
C LEU A 26 -4.65 12.12 -16.55
N VAL A 27 -3.52 11.95 -15.85
CA VAL A 27 -2.25 12.57 -16.26
C VAL A 27 -1.55 11.60 -17.20
N GLY A 28 -2.07 11.53 -18.42
CA GLY A 28 -1.30 11.14 -19.59
C GLY A 28 -0.55 12.36 -20.10
N GLY A 29 0.77 12.37 -19.91
CA GLY A 29 1.64 13.47 -20.34
C GLY A 29 3.06 12.99 -20.64
N SER A 30 3.19 12.29 -21.76
CA SER A 30 4.36 12.18 -22.65
C SER A 30 5.75 12.48 -22.09
N SER A 31 6.59 11.45 -22.02
CA SER A 31 8.04 11.61 -22.14
C SER A 31 8.41 12.24 -23.49
N PRO A 32 9.43 13.09 -23.54
CA PRO A 32 10.35 13.10 -24.66
C PRO A 32 11.69 12.47 -24.26
N LEU A 33 12.04 11.48 -25.07
CA LEU A 33 13.38 10.94 -25.26
C LEU A 33 14.41 12.06 -25.45
N GLY A 34 15.64 11.78 -25.04
CA GLY A 34 16.71 12.75 -24.89
C GLY A 34 17.20 13.43 -26.17
N ARG A 35 17.97 14.50 -25.94
CA ARG A 35 19.04 14.95 -26.82
C ARG A 35 20.12 15.61 -25.96
N GLY A 36 21.32 15.07 -26.01
CA GLY A 36 22.47 15.62 -25.32
C GLY A 36 23.18 16.74 -26.09
N VAL A 37 24.07 17.40 -25.35
CA VAL A 37 25.40 17.90 -25.73
C VAL A 37 25.50 19.22 -26.54
N ALA A 38 26.16 20.18 -25.86
CA ALA A 38 27.16 21.18 -26.30
C ALA A 38 26.77 22.56 -26.86
N ALA A 39 27.26 23.56 -26.10
CA ALA A 39 28.15 24.67 -26.47
C ALA A 39 27.60 25.98 -27.08
N ASP A 40 27.99 27.05 -26.36
CA ASP A 40 28.42 28.40 -26.77
C ASP A 40 27.59 29.27 -27.72
N GLY A 41 27.42 30.54 -27.31
CA GLY A 41 27.00 31.61 -28.21
C GLY A 41 26.49 32.89 -27.54
N THR A 42 27.41 33.69 -27.02
CA THR A 42 27.31 35.08 -26.54
C THR A 42 26.48 36.03 -27.42
N SER A 43 25.71 36.96 -26.82
CA SER A 43 25.82 38.44 -26.95
C SER A 43 24.62 39.22 -26.38
N THR A 44 24.88 40.03 -25.33
CA THR A 44 24.62 41.49 -25.14
C THR A 44 23.30 42.11 -25.64
N THR A 45 22.55 43.00 -24.98
CA THR A 45 22.69 44.12 -24.00
C THR A 45 21.30 44.31 -23.32
N GLU A 46 21.04 44.96 -22.17
CA GLU A 46 21.41 46.31 -21.72
C GLU A 46 20.98 46.51 -20.24
N SER A 47 21.72 47.39 -19.56
CA SER A 47 21.72 47.72 -18.12
C SER A 47 20.59 48.67 -17.69
N VAL A 48 20.19 48.69 -16.40
CA VAL A 48 20.17 49.90 -15.53
C VAL A 48 19.88 49.55 -14.04
N ALA A 49 20.86 49.90 -13.21
CA ALA A 49 20.87 50.42 -11.81
C ALA A 49 20.34 49.63 -10.59
N ALA A 50 21.27 49.45 -9.64
CA ALA A 50 21.07 49.24 -8.20
C ALA A 50 21.00 50.59 -7.43
N PRO A 51 20.58 50.56 -6.15
CA PRO A 51 21.58 50.81 -5.10
C PRO A 51 21.49 49.88 -3.87
N SER A 52 22.64 49.78 -3.19
CA SER A 52 22.98 48.97 -2.03
C SER A 52 22.25 49.32 -0.72
N ALA A 53 22.13 48.33 0.18
CA ALA A 53 22.43 48.48 1.60
C ALA A 53 22.77 47.13 2.25
N SER A 54 23.90 47.10 2.97
CA SER A 54 24.44 45.99 3.76
C SER A 54 23.69 45.77 5.07
N ALA A 55 23.62 44.51 5.54
CA ALA A 55 23.94 44.11 6.92
C ALA A 55 23.88 42.57 7.07
N SER A 56 25.04 41.96 7.37
CA SER A 56 25.12 40.69 8.10
C SER A 56 25.01 40.97 9.60
N PRO A 57 24.57 40.00 10.42
CA PRO A 57 25.57 39.25 11.16
C PRO A 57 25.31 37.74 11.28
N SER A 58 26.44 37.04 11.43
CA SER A 58 26.66 35.65 11.80
C SER A 58 26.16 35.32 13.22
N VAL A 59 25.72 34.08 13.48
CA VAL A 59 26.36 33.12 14.41
C VAL A 59 25.67 31.74 14.43
N SER A 60 26.45 30.74 14.01
CA SER A 60 26.84 29.48 14.67
C SER A 60 25.86 28.51 15.37
N VAL A 61 25.76 27.31 14.73
CA VAL A 61 26.03 25.93 15.21
C VAL A 61 25.49 25.45 16.58
N SER A 62 24.76 24.33 16.55
CA SER A 62 25.01 23.19 17.45
C SER A 62 24.66 21.86 16.77
N ALA A 63 25.71 21.20 16.27
CA ALA A 63 25.70 19.76 16.02
C ALA A 63 26.01 19.05 17.35
N SER A 64 25.37 17.91 17.60
CA SER A 64 25.80 16.98 18.65
C SER A 64 25.60 15.57 18.15
N ALA A 65 26.61 15.09 17.44
CA ALA A 65 26.94 13.67 17.42
C ALA A 65 27.77 13.39 18.69
N SER A 66 27.45 12.31 19.39
CA SER A 66 28.33 11.75 20.41
C SER A 66 28.27 10.24 20.30
N ALA A 67 29.30 9.68 19.67
CA ALA A 67 29.69 8.30 19.82
C ALA A 67 30.75 8.24 20.92
N SER A 68 30.60 7.32 21.86
CA SER A 68 31.69 6.81 22.69
C SER A 68 31.47 5.32 22.89
N ALA A 69 32.36 4.54 22.28
CA ALA A 69 32.61 3.14 22.60
C ALA A 69 33.72 3.07 23.65
N SER A 70 33.62 2.14 24.60
CA SER A 70 34.73 1.31 25.09
C SER A 70 34.27 0.38 26.21
N GLY A 71 34.57 -0.91 26.06
CA GLY A 71 34.40 -1.95 27.06
C GLY A 71 35.04 -3.23 26.54
N ALA A 72 36.24 -3.52 27.01
CA ALA A 72 37.20 -4.46 26.44
C ALA A 72 37.07 -5.89 26.99
N ALA A 73 37.65 -6.81 26.21
CA ALA A 73 38.41 -8.02 26.59
C ALA A 73 37.72 -9.15 27.39
N ASN A 74 37.65 -10.34 26.78
CA ASN A 74 38.52 -11.45 27.18
C ASN A 74 38.61 -12.53 26.08
N GLY A 75 39.81 -13.09 25.96
CA GLY A 75 40.26 -14.04 24.94
C GLY A 75 39.84 -15.49 25.17
N PRO A 76 40.46 -16.42 24.42
CA PRO A 76 39.90 -17.72 24.05
C PRO A 76 40.29 -18.83 25.05
N ASP A 77 39.51 -19.91 25.07
CA ASP A 77 40.00 -21.17 25.60
C ASP A 77 39.67 -22.35 24.69
N SER A 78 40.63 -23.25 24.63
CA SER A 78 40.75 -24.38 23.72
C SER A 78 40.01 -25.60 24.29
N GLY A 79 39.41 -26.39 23.41
CA GLY A 79 38.81 -27.67 23.77
C GLY A 79 38.92 -28.65 22.62
N SER A 80 40.07 -29.32 22.51
CA SER A 80 40.26 -30.50 21.67
C SER A 80 39.39 -31.67 22.15
N GLY A 81 38.81 -32.40 21.20
CA GLY A 81 38.16 -33.69 21.43
C GLY A 81 37.95 -34.42 20.11
N SER A 82 38.88 -35.34 19.80
CA SER A 82 38.93 -36.16 18.59
C SER A 82 37.98 -37.36 18.62
N ALA A 83 37.61 -37.80 17.40
CA ALA A 83 37.31 -39.17 16.94
C ALA A 83 35.98 -39.81 17.43
N SER A 84 35.26 -40.65 16.69
CA SER A 84 35.60 -41.55 15.58
C SER A 84 34.39 -41.84 14.68
N ASP A 85 34.72 -42.33 13.49
CA ASP A 85 33.91 -42.91 12.42
C ASP A 85 32.78 -43.87 12.83
N SER A 86 31.74 -43.96 11.99
CA SER A 86 31.46 -45.19 11.24
C SER A 86 30.39 -44.99 10.17
N ASP A 87 30.56 -45.78 9.14
CA ASP A 87 30.15 -45.65 7.75
C ASP A 87 28.89 -46.49 7.44
N SER A 88 28.30 -46.19 6.28
CA SER A 88 27.64 -47.14 5.35
C SER A 88 26.17 -47.56 5.56
N GLY A 89 25.39 -47.29 4.50
CA GLY A 89 24.05 -47.84 4.28
C GLY A 89 23.42 -47.42 2.94
N SER A 90 24.10 -47.70 1.82
CA SER A 90 23.53 -47.58 0.47
C SER A 90 22.45 -48.63 0.21
N GLY A 91 21.31 -48.22 -0.34
CA GLY A 91 20.26 -49.10 -0.85
C GLY A 91 19.56 -48.48 -2.06
N SER A 92 20.02 -48.84 -3.25
CA SER A 92 19.41 -48.51 -4.54
C SER A 92 18.07 -49.22 -4.74
N GLY A 93 17.07 -48.49 -5.21
CA GLY A 93 15.81 -49.03 -5.73
C GLY A 93 15.32 -48.18 -6.91
N SER A 94 15.70 -48.58 -8.12
CA SER A 94 15.22 -48.00 -9.38
C SER A 94 13.77 -48.39 -9.64
N GLY A 95 12.91 -47.40 -9.88
CA GLY A 95 11.55 -47.57 -10.39
C GLY A 95 11.13 -46.30 -11.13
N ALA A 96 11.01 -46.42 -12.46
CA ALA A 96 10.84 -45.34 -13.40
C ALA A 96 9.42 -44.74 -13.45
N ALA A 97 9.35 -43.57 -14.09
CA ALA A 97 8.21 -43.00 -14.80
C ALA A 97 7.09 -42.31 -13.98
N SER A 98 7.27 -41.02 -13.72
CA SER A 98 6.48 -39.97 -14.40
C SER A 98 6.90 -38.59 -13.91
N ALA A 99 7.90 -38.02 -14.58
CA ALA A 99 7.92 -36.57 -14.76
C ALA A 99 6.75 -36.24 -15.69
N SER A 100 5.62 -35.85 -15.12
CA SER A 100 4.53 -35.22 -15.87
C SER A 100 3.94 -34.11 -15.01
N ALA A 101 4.28 -32.90 -15.42
CA ALA A 101 3.52 -31.67 -15.30
C ALA A 101 2.29 -31.69 -14.36
N SER A 102 2.39 -31.00 -13.23
CA SER A 102 1.55 -29.81 -12.93
C SER A 102 1.85 -29.30 -11.54
N ALA A 103 3.10 -28.89 -11.31
CA ALA A 103 3.38 -27.79 -10.39
C ALA A 103 2.84 -26.50 -11.04
N SER A 104 1.53 -26.37 -11.08
CA SER A 104 0.79 -25.22 -11.63
C SER A 104 -0.57 -25.15 -10.93
N ALA A 105 -0.52 -25.03 -9.61
CA ALA A 105 -1.62 -24.54 -8.80
C ALA A 105 -1.04 -23.93 -7.52
N SER A 106 -0.19 -22.90 -7.64
CA SER A 106 -0.09 -21.89 -6.57
C SER A 106 -1.35 -21.04 -6.60
N SER A 107 -2.51 -21.69 -6.52
CA SER A 107 -3.83 -21.11 -6.69
C SER A 107 -4.28 -20.60 -5.33
N CYS A 108 -4.19 -19.29 -5.08
CA CYS A 108 -5.16 -18.57 -4.25
C CYS A 108 -5.60 -19.18 -2.89
N SER A 109 -4.81 -20.02 -2.19
CA SER A 109 -5.38 -20.88 -1.12
C SER A 109 -4.67 -20.81 0.24
N PRO A 110 -4.78 -19.69 0.96
CA PRO A 110 -4.92 -19.73 2.41
C PRO A 110 -6.35 -20.18 2.79
N SER A 111 -6.52 -20.81 3.95
CA SER A 111 -7.86 -21.08 4.49
C SER A 111 -8.60 -19.77 4.79
N LEU A 112 -9.90 -19.73 4.47
CA LEU A 112 -10.79 -18.61 4.78
C LEU A 112 -11.80 -19.03 5.84
N PRO A 113 -12.34 -18.08 6.63
CA PRO A 113 -13.54 -18.34 7.43
C PRO A 113 -14.73 -18.78 6.56
N GLU A 114 -15.69 -19.48 7.17
CA GLU A 114 -16.85 -20.09 6.48
C GLU A 114 -17.66 -19.08 5.63
N ASP A 115 -17.88 -17.89 6.17
CA ASP A 115 -18.64 -16.83 5.50
C ASP A 115 -17.82 -16.00 4.53
N TRP A 116 -16.56 -16.34 4.27
CA TRP A 116 -15.70 -15.59 3.36
C TRP A 116 -15.65 -16.26 2.00
N ARG A 117 -15.37 -15.45 0.97
CA ARG A 117 -15.24 -15.88 -0.43
C ARG A 117 -13.91 -15.40 -0.97
N ARG A 118 -13.32 -16.25 -1.80
CA ARG A 118 -12.09 -15.93 -2.53
C ARG A 118 -12.41 -15.00 -3.68
N VAL A 119 -11.59 -13.98 -3.86
CA VAL A 119 -11.62 -13.07 -5.00
C VAL A 119 -10.30 -13.19 -5.75
N LYS A 120 -10.39 -13.36 -7.08
CA LYS A 120 -9.25 -13.32 -8.01
C LYS A 120 -9.40 -12.08 -8.90
N GLU A 121 -8.64 -11.04 -8.59
CA GLU A 121 -8.57 -9.81 -9.38
C GLU A 121 -7.51 -9.98 -10.47
N ALA A 122 -7.92 -10.51 -11.62
CA ALA A 122 -7.00 -10.83 -12.71
C ALA A 122 -6.29 -9.58 -13.24
N ALA A 123 -7.02 -8.47 -13.44
CA ALA A 123 -6.46 -7.19 -13.90
C ALA A 123 -5.38 -6.66 -12.94
N LEU A 124 -5.60 -6.84 -11.64
CA LEU A 124 -4.67 -6.39 -10.61
C LEU A 124 -3.64 -7.44 -10.24
N THR A 125 -3.65 -8.64 -10.85
CA THR A 125 -2.79 -9.78 -10.48
C THR A 125 -2.75 -10.04 -8.97
N ALA A 126 -3.92 -9.95 -8.32
CA ALA A 126 -4.08 -10.09 -6.88
C ALA A 126 -5.16 -11.12 -6.53
N CYS A 127 -5.03 -11.72 -5.35
CA CYS A 127 -6.01 -12.67 -4.83
C CYS A 127 -6.14 -12.51 -3.32
N PHE A 128 -7.36 -12.42 -2.81
CA PHE A 128 -7.60 -12.20 -1.38
C PHE A 128 -9.01 -12.69 -1.00
N GLY A 129 -9.32 -12.74 0.28
CA GLY A 129 -10.63 -13.08 0.81
C GLY A 129 -11.46 -11.83 1.09
N ARG A 130 -12.76 -11.90 0.85
CA ARG A 130 -13.75 -10.92 1.31
C ARG A 130 -14.90 -11.63 2.02
N PRO A 131 -15.68 -10.96 2.88
CA PRO A 131 -16.91 -11.55 3.38
C PRO A 131 -17.92 -11.81 2.25
N GLY A 132 -18.71 -12.86 2.42
CA GLY A 132 -19.82 -13.23 1.54
C GLY A 132 -20.94 -12.19 1.61
N GLY A 133 -21.71 -12.07 0.53
CA GLY A 133 -22.81 -11.11 0.43
C GLY A 133 -22.38 -9.67 0.15
N TRP A 134 -21.08 -9.34 0.19
CA TRP A 134 -20.58 -8.02 -0.19
C TRP A 134 -20.71 -7.83 -1.71
N SER A 135 -21.07 -6.62 -2.12
CA SER A 135 -21.26 -6.29 -3.53
C SER A 135 -20.06 -5.56 -4.08
N GLU A 136 -19.64 -5.91 -5.29
CA GLU A 136 -18.58 -5.19 -5.99
C GLU A 136 -19.11 -3.84 -6.47
N VAL A 137 -18.35 -2.79 -6.20
CA VAL A 137 -18.54 -1.44 -6.73
C VAL A 137 -17.78 -1.39 -8.07
N PRO A 138 -18.28 -0.72 -9.13
CA PRO A 138 -17.61 -0.68 -10.43
C PRO A 138 -16.10 -0.40 -10.31
N ALA A 139 -15.29 -1.34 -10.79
CA ALA A 139 -13.83 -1.28 -10.69
C ALA A 139 -13.25 -0.25 -11.67
N SER A 140 -12.08 0.29 -11.33
CA SER A 140 -11.21 1.03 -12.25
C SER A 140 -10.05 0.13 -12.69
N GLU A 141 -9.24 0.58 -13.65
CA GLU A 141 -8.08 -0.18 -14.11
C GLU A 141 -7.07 -0.51 -13.00
N VAL A 142 -7.04 0.30 -11.94
CA VAL A 142 -6.05 0.20 -10.85
C VAL A 142 -6.65 -0.22 -9.51
N GLN A 143 -7.98 -0.33 -9.39
CA GLN A 143 -8.66 -0.60 -8.12
C GLN A 143 -9.97 -1.36 -8.29
N SER A 144 -10.18 -2.34 -7.41
CA SER A 144 -11.47 -3.01 -7.21
C SER A 144 -11.93 -2.83 -5.77
N THR A 145 -13.22 -2.61 -5.56
CA THR A 145 -13.82 -2.30 -4.24
C THR A 145 -15.06 -3.15 -4.00
N TRP A 146 -15.23 -3.65 -2.77
CA TRP A 146 -16.43 -4.33 -2.30
C TRP A 146 -17.02 -3.58 -1.12
N ARG A 147 -18.34 -3.40 -1.16
CA ARG A 147 -19.12 -2.74 -0.12
C ARG A 147 -19.95 -3.74 0.66
N SER A 148 -20.00 -3.56 1.98
CA SER A 148 -20.87 -4.36 2.86
C SER A 148 -22.36 -4.12 2.53
N PRO A 149 -23.25 -5.09 2.83
CA PRO A 149 -24.68 -4.95 2.56
C PRO A 149 -25.35 -3.74 3.21
N ASP A 150 -24.84 -3.30 4.37
CA ASP A 150 -25.29 -2.12 5.11
C ASP A 150 -24.62 -0.81 4.64
N GLY A 151 -23.63 -0.89 3.74
CA GLY A 151 -22.92 0.26 3.21
C GLY A 151 -21.86 0.86 4.14
N GLU A 152 -21.60 0.23 5.29
CA GLU A 152 -20.76 0.81 6.35
C GLU A 152 -19.27 0.51 6.22
N TYR A 153 -18.92 -0.46 5.36
CA TYR A 153 -17.54 -0.86 5.11
C TYR A 153 -17.26 -0.93 3.62
N ASP A 154 -16.11 -0.38 3.24
CA ASP A 154 -15.51 -0.59 1.93
C ASP A 154 -14.20 -1.35 2.11
N LEU A 155 -14.05 -2.47 1.39
CA LEU A 155 -12.81 -3.24 1.27
C LEU A 155 -12.30 -3.06 -0.14
N SER A 156 -11.08 -2.56 -0.33
CA SER A 156 -10.52 -2.35 -1.68
C SER A 156 -9.16 -2.99 -1.83
N VAL A 157 -8.84 -3.40 -3.05
CA VAL A 157 -7.48 -3.73 -3.48
C VAL A 157 -7.09 -2.84 -4.64
N LYS A 158 -5.86 -2.32 -4.62
CA LYS A 158 -5.27 -1.52 -5.68
C LYS A 158 -3.94 -2.07 -6.12
N ARG A 159 -3.56 -1.76 -7.36
CA ARG A 159 -2.23 -1.98 -7.91
C ARG A 159 -1.82 -0.80 -8.77
N ASP A 160 -0.79 -0.07 -8.34
CA ASP A 160 -0.30 1.13 -9.00
C ASP A 160 1.23 1.20 -8.94
N ARG A 161 1.83 2.10 -9.71
CA ARG A 161 3.25 2.44 -9.74
C ARG A 161 3.51 3.96 -9.81
N SER A 162 2.46 4.78 -9.73
CA SER A 162 2.53 6.25 -9.91
C SER A 162 3.38 6.97 -8.86
N TYR A 163 3.43 6.43 -7.64
CA TYR A 163 4.14 7.04 -6.50
C TYR A 163 5.48 6.36 -6.15
N GLY A 164 5.99 5.52 -7.04
CA GLY A 164 7.22 4.76 -6.85
C GLY A 164 7.00 3.29 -6.49
N SER A 165 8.10 2.55 -6.42
CA SER A 165 8.11 1.08 -6.36
C SER A 165 8.27 0.49 -4.95
N THR A 166 8.40 1.33 -3.93
CA THR A 166 8.53 0.89 -2.53
C THR A 166 7.25 1.19 -1.74
N PRO A 167 6.92 0.41 -0.69
CA PRO A 167 5.78 0.70 0.17
C PRO A 167 5.82 2.11 0.78
N GLN A 168 7.01 2.60 1.13
CA GLN A 168 7.22 3.92 1.70
C GLN A 168 6.94 5.03 0.67
N ALA A 169 7.47 4.91 -0.55
CA ALA A 169 7.24 5.90 -1.59
C ALA A 169 5.76 5.93 -2.02
N ALA A 170 5.17 4.76 -2.20
CA ALA A 170 3.76 4.63 -2.56
C ALA A 170 2.82 5.22 -1.49
N SER A 171 3.07 4.89 -0.22
CA SER A 171 2.32 5.46 0.90
C SER A 171 2.52 6.97 1.00
N ALA A 172 3.74 7.49 0.87
CA ALA A 172 4.00 8.92 0.94
C ALA A 172 3.26 9.70 -0.16
N GLY A 173 3.29 9.22 -1.41
CA GLY A 173 2.56 9.83 -2.52
C GLY A 173 1.04 9.78 -2.35
N GLN A 174 0.50 8.63 -1.91
CA GLN A 174 -0.93 8.48 -1.64
C GLN A 174 -1.39 9.41 -0.50
N LEU A 175 -0.61 9.50 0.58
CA LEU A 175 -0.88 10.41 1.70
C LEU A 175 -0.74 11.89 1.29
N ALA A 176 0.13 12.22 0.34
CA ALA A 176 0.21 13.58 -0.21
C ALA A 176 -1.08 13.92 -0.95
N TRP A 177 -1.60 13.01 -1.77
CA TRP A 177 -2.89 13.17 -2.45
C TRP A 177 -4.06 13.25 -1.46
N TYR A 178 -4.10 12.41 -0.42
CA TYR A 178 -5.16 12.50 0.59
C TYR A 178 -5.13 13.81 1.41
N ARG A 179 -3.97 14.46 1.55
CA ARG A 179 -3.89 15.77 2.22
C ARG A 179 -4.37 16.92 1.34
N ASP A 180 -4.44 16.70 0.04
CA ASP A 180 -5.12 17.64 -0.86
C ASP A 180 -6.63 17.41 -0.76
N SER A 181 -7.28 18.21 0.08
CA SER A 181 -8.73 18.11 0.29
C SER A 181 -9.54 18.50 -0.95
N ALA A 182 -8.98 19.28 -1.89
CA ALA A 182 -9.67 19.63 -3.13
C ALA A 182 -9.78 18.42 -4.07
N GLU A 183 -8.78 17.54 -4.02
CA GLU A 183 -8.71 16.33 -4.85
C GLU A 183 -9.35 15.12 -4.16
N SER A 184 -9.08 14.91 -2.87
CA SER A 184 -9.48 13.70 -2.15
C SER A 184 -10.78 13.82 -1.37
N SER A 185 -11.25 15.06 -1.14
CA SER A 185 -12.31 15.37 -0.16
C SER A 185 -12.03 14.89 1.27
N MET A 186 -10.82 14.45 1.60
CA MET A 186 -10.45 14.07 2.97
C MET A 186 -9.93 15.31 3.71
N ALA A 187 -10.28 15.44 4.98
CA ALA A 187 -9.87 16.52 5.85
C ALA A 187 -9.36 15.97 7.19
N ASP A 188 -8.53 16.79 7.86
CA ASP A 188 -7.96 16.55 9.19
C ASP A 188 -7.34 15.16 9.36
N LEU A 189 -6.43 14.81 8.44
CA LEU A 189 -5.76 13.52 8.44
C LEU A 189 -4.77 13.39 9.59
N GLU A 190 -4.99 12.39 10.44
CA GLU A 190 -4.01 11.87 11.38
C GLU A 190 -3.53 10.51 10.90
N VAL A 191 -2.21 10.31 10.86
CA VAL A 191 -1.61 9.13 10.24
C VAL A 191 -0.65 8.44 11.19
N THR A 192 -0.84 7.14 11.40
CA THR A 192 0.11 6.27 12.07
C THR A 192 0.65 5.25 11.09
N THR A 193 1.97 4.97 11.13
CA THR A 193 2.61 4.01 10.22
C THR A 193 3.39 2.96 10.98
N HIS A 194 3.38 1.73 10.46
CA HIS A 194 4.05 0.57 11.03
C HIS A 194 4.78 -0.19 9.93
N THR A 195 6.08 -0.43 10.13
CA THR A 195 6.82 -1.35 9.28
C THR A 195 6.35 -2.79 9.53
N THR A 196 6.18 -3.56 8.47
CA THR A 196 5.66 -4.93 8.58
C THR A 196 6.11 -5.80 7.41
N ARG A 197 5.60 -7.03 7.35
CA ARG A 197 5.87 -7.98 6.27
C ARG A 197 4.56 -8.53 5.72
N GLN A 198 4.52 -8.80 4.42
CA GLN A 198 3.38 -9.40 3.72
C GLN A 198 3.90 -10.31 2.61
N ASN A 199 3.46 -11.57 2.57
CA ASN A 199 3.91 -12.56 1.59
C ASN A 199 5.46 -12.69 1.49
N GLY A 200 6.17 -12.57 2.61
CA GLY A 200 7.65 -12.62 2.62
C GLY A 200 8.34 -11.38 2.04
N ARG A 201 7.63 -10.25 1.92
CA ARG A 201 8.13 -8.98 1.39
C ARG A 201 7.94 -7.86 2.39
N ASP A 202 8.72 -6.80 2.24
CA ASP A 202 8.54 -5.58 3.03
C ASP A 202 7.21 -4.93 2.68
N ALA A 203 6.53 -4.48 3.73
CA ALA A 203 5.24 -3.84 3.64
C ALA A 203 5.16 -2.71 4.66
N LEU A 204 4.25 -1.77 4.40
CA LEU A 204 3.95 -0.68 5.31
C LEU A 204 2.45 -0.75 5.64
N TRP A 205 2.12 -0.84 6.92
CA TRP A 205 0.76 -0.69 7.40
C TRP A 205 0.57 0.77 7.82
N VAL A 206 -0.50 1.39 7.30
CA VAL A 206 -0.92 2.74 7.61
C VAL A 206 -2.30 2.73 8.25
N GLU A 207 -2.47 3.49 9.31
CA GLU A 207 -3.77 3.85 9.89
C GLU A 207 -4.02 5.34 9.64
N ILE A 208 -5.23 5.67 9.20
CA ILE A 208 -5.61 7.04 8.86
C ILE A 208 -6.93 7.35 9.55
N ASP A 209 -6.93 8.31 10.46
CA ASP A 209 -8.13 8.91 11.02
C ASP A 209 -8.40 10.21 10.24
N TYR A 210 -9.65 10.42 9.81
CA TYR A 210 -10.03 11.55 8.94
C TYR A 210 -11.54 11.83 9.02
N HIS A 211 -12.02 12.84 8.29
CA HIS A 211 -13.43 12.96 7.92
C HIS A 211 -13.57 13.48 6.49
N TRP A 212 -14.77 13.36 5.90
CA TRP A 212 -15.05 13.95 4.59
C TRP A 212 -15.30 15.45 4.71
N VAL A 213 -14.76 16.25 3.79
CA VAL A 213 -15.03 17.69 3.71
C VAL A 213 -16.55 17.94 3.79
N LYS A 214 -16.96 18.87 4.66
CA LYS A 214 -18.37 19.20 4.99
C LYS A 214 -19.14 18.13 5.78
N GLN A 215 -18.49 17.08 6.27
CA GLN A 215 -19.08 16.09 7.15
C GLN A 215 -18.28 16.03 8.45
N SER A 216 -18.95 16.01 9.59
CA SER A 216 -18.29 15.90 10.90
C SER A 216 -18.15 14.45 11.39
N GLU A 217 -18.67 13.47 10.66
CA GLU A 217 -18.57 12.06 11.05
C GLU A 217 -17.11 11.60 10.93
N PRO A 218 -16.46 11.18 12.03
CA PRO A 218 -15.10 10.69 11.99
C PRO A 218 -15.05 9.34 11.27
N ARG A 219 -13.97 9.11 10.55
CA ARG A 219 -13.71 7.90 9.78
C ARG A 219 -12.31 7.38 10.03
N LYS A 220 -12.16 6.07 9.86
CA LYS A 220 -10.87 5.41 9.95
C LYS A 220 -10.65 4.55 8.71
N ARG A 221 -9.43 4.57 8.20
CA ARG A 221 -8.96 3.68 7.14
C ARG A 221 -7.73 2.92 7.60
N LEU A 222 -7.74 1.61 7.38
CA LEU A 222 -6.57 0.74 7.55
C LEU A 222 -6.07 0.37 6.16
N GLU A 223 -4.78 0.54 5.89
CA GLU A 223 -4.16 0.23 4.61
C GLU A 223 -2.87 -0.58 4.81
N VAL A 224 -2.58 -1.52 3.90
CA VAL A 224 -1.25 -2.14 3.79
C VAL A 224 -0.73 -2.00 2.37
N PHE A 225 0.48 -1.46 2.26
CA PHE A 225 1.24 -1.32 1.01
C PHE A 225 2.27 -2.45 0.91
N VAL A 226 2.33 -3.14 -0.23
CA VAL A 226 3.20 -4.30 -0.43
C VAL A 226 3.93 -4.16 -1.76
N ALA A 227 5.26 -4.30 -1.74
CA ALA A 227 6.07 -4.26 -2.95
C ALA A 227 5.75 -5.45 -3.88
N GLY A 228 5.32 -5.13 -5.10
CA GLY A 228 5.07 -6.07 -6.19
C GLY A 228 6.26 -6.27 -7.11
N ARG A 229 6.07 -7.06 -8.17
CA ARG A 229 7.02 -7.16 -9.28
C ARG A 229 6.89 -5.96 -10.22
N ALA A 230 7.90 -5.75 -11.06
CA ALA A 230 7.91 -4.74 -12.13
C ALA A 230 7.60 -3.31 -11.65
N GLY A 231 7.97 -2.98 -10.40
CA GLY A 231 7.79 -1.65 -9.83
C GLY A 231 6.37 -1.33 -9.37
N TYR A 232 5.44 -2.29 -9.40
CA TYR A 232 4.10 -2.10 -8.84
C TYR A 232 4.12 -2.18 -7.32
N VAL A 233 3.21 -1.45 -6.68
CA VAL A 233 2.86 -1.58 -5.27
C VAL A 233 1.39 -1.92 -5.17
N TYR A 234 1.09 -2.91 -4.34
CA TYR A 234 -0.27 -3.34 -4.04
C TYR A 234 -0.74 -2.67 -2.76
N GLN A 235 -2.00 -2.25 -2.73
CA GLN A 235 -2.64 -1.68 -1.57
C GLN A 235 -3.88 -2.52 -1.24
N LEU A 236 -4.02 -2.97 -0.01
CA LEU A 236 -5.28 -3.50 0.52
C LEU A 236 -5.76 -2.54 1.59
N LEU A 237 -7.04 -2.15 1.55
CA LEU A 237 -7.58 -1.22 2.53
C LEU A 237 -9.00 -1.58 2.98
N VAL A 238 -9.32 -1.23 4.22
CA VAL A 238 -10.69 -1.24 4.76
C VAL A 238 -11.02 0.13 5.33
N ASP A 239 -12.16 0.69 4.95
CA ASP A 239 -12.65 2.02 5.37
C ASP A 239 -14.00 1.90 6.07
N THR A 240 -14.21 2.66 7.14
CA THR A 240 -15.51 2.75 7.86
C THR A 240 -15.59 4.05 8.68
N SER A 241 -16.74 4.32 9.27
CA SER A 241 -16.85 5.38 10.28
C SER A 241 -16.34 4.95 11.66
N ALA A 242 -15.77 5.90 12.40
CA ALA A 242 -14.94 5.64 13.57
C ALA A 242 -15.74 5.45 14.87
N THR A 243 -16.76 4.59 14.85
CA THR A 243 -17.44 4.14 16.08
C THR A 243 -16.74 2.93 16.66
N ALA A 244 -16.72 2.78 17.99
CA ALA A 244 -16.00 1.69 18.67
C ALA A 244 -16.36 0.29 18.14
N HIS A 245 -17.66 0.03 17.93
CA HIS A 245 -18.13 -1.23 17.34
C HIS A 245 -17.59 -1.42 15.91
N ARG A 246 -17.62 -0.37 15.08
CA ARG A 246 -17.18 -0.47 13.69
C ARG A 246 -15.67 -0.67 13.57
N LEU A 247 -14.88 -0.02 14.42
CA LEU A 247 -13.42 -0.14 14.44
C LEU A 247 -12.95 -1.54 14.86
N ALA A 248 -13.64 -2.17 15.81
CA ALA A 248 -13.34 -3.54 16.21
C ALA A 248 -13.55 -4.50 15.02
N GLU A 249 -14.67 -4.36 14.31
CA GLU A 249 -14.95 -5.16 13.13
C GLU A 249 -14.03 -4.83 11.95
N GLN A 250 -13.71 -3.56 11.71
CA GLN A 250 -12.73 -3.13 10.69
C GLN A 250 -11.38 -3.81 10.91
N THR A 251 -10.91 -3.87 12.14
CA THR A 251 -9.66 -4.54 12.50
C THR A 251 -9.71 -6.03 12.15
N ARG A 252 -10.82 -6.71 12.46
CA ARG A 252 -11.04 -8.12 12.12
C ARG A 252 -11.08 -8.35 10.60
N LEU A 253 -11.81 -7.51 9.87
CA LEU A 253 -11.94 -7.55 8.42
C LEU A 253 -10.58 -7.36 7.76
N PHE A 254 -9.86 -6.31 8.13
CA PHE A 254 -8.54 -5.98 7.58
C PHE A 254 -7.53 -7.10 7.86
N ALA A 255 -7.46 -7.60 9.09
CA ALA A 255 -6.56 -8.69 9.45
C ALA A 255 -6.84 -9.97 8.64
N THR A 256 -8.11 -10.33 8.47
CA THR A 256 -8.52 -11.54 7.73
C THR A 256 -8.24 -11.39 6.24
N ALA A 257 -8.62 -10.26 5.63
CA ALA A 257 -8.35 -9.98 4.22
C ALA A 257 -6.84 -9.97 3.96
N ARG A 258 -6.06 -9.29 4.79
CA ARG A 258 -4.59 -9.22 4.70
C ARG A 258 -3.93 -10.59 4.84
N LYS A 259 -4.33 -11.41 5.81
CA LYS A 259 -3.81 -12.78 6.00
C LYS A 259 -4.01 -13.63 4.75
N SER A 260 -5.09 -13.37 4.01
CA SER A 260 -5.46 -14.11 2.82
C SER A 260 -4.95 -13.51 1.50
N LEU A 261 -4.31 -12.33 1.54
CA LEU A 261 -3.80 -11.60 0.40
C LEU A 261 -2.58 -12.30 -0.21
N LEU A 262 -2.63 -12.48 -1.53
CA LEU A 262 -1.56 -12.92 -2.40
C LEU A 262 -1.45 -11.92 -3.55
N ILE A 263 -0.24 -11.51 -3.88
CA ILE A 263 0.07 -10.55 -4.94
C ILE A 263 0.97 -11.19 -6.00
N ASP A 264 1.05 -10.57 -7.17
CA ASP A 264 1.75 -11.10 -8.34
C ASP A 264 1.27 -12.51 -8.72
N VAL A 265 -0.02 -12.79 -8.51
CA VAL A 265 -0.60 -14.08 -8.91
C VAL A 265 -0.72 -14.12 -10.43
N THR A 266 -0.34 -15.25 -11.03
CA THR A 266 -0.51 -15.49 -12.45
C THR A 266 -1.99 -15.66 -12.77
N ALA A 267 -2.48 -14.89 -13.75
CA ALA A 267 -3.76 -15.17 -14.37
C ALA A 267 -3.63 -16.48 -15.16
N THR A 268 -4.02 -17.60 -14.54
CA THR A 268 -4.40 -18.82 -15.27
C THR A 268 -5.70 -18.56 -16.03
#